data_AF-A0A0F9ZKQ8-F1
#
_entry.id   AF-A0A0F9ZKQ8-F1
#
_cell.length_a   1.000
_cell.length_b   1.000
_cell.length_c   1.000
_cell.angle_alpha   90.00
_cell.angle_beta   90.00
_cell.angle_gamma   90.00
#
_symmetry.space_group_name_H-M   'P 1'
#
loop_
_entity.id
_entity.type
_entity.pdbx_description
1 polymer ?
#
loop_
_entity_poly.entity_id
_entity_poly.type
_entity_poly.pdbx_seq_one_letter_code
_entity_poly.pdbx_strand_id
1 'polypeptide(L)'
;MFLAHGPISYILNEKIQQKGISKLTKQEHIFIMILSLIFGILPDLDLAILTVTDIPPFQHHLIFSHSLLFFIFCWLLLILVLYLMKSLLNTESRQVLNDRLITLIHRAFLIGVLSHLFADILFSYSQVLYPLTKQFTIFGSILSSNYFAGYFATPSFALELISVSIFLLLIYLKYLKHIPVIKTLLYTIIGVSTIWLFVCVYMNLNTYNKSFHMTNGQKAEDMDYDGIQDMFDSDTNNNGINNIFDVNKEQLVKSVTDLSNGKYLTSSDSSFSGEFKHFFGAFNSYRLISQAYFEQNLPIEPVLKEYAKNKYNIQSYTLDIEYPTLLYEYFNDMNIIDNSSNENSPGNIFFVLNGQGDVVNMGILLDDEMVGIVLQGDERLVTHTKEDIKRVYEDSRLSTVQFE
;
A
#
# COMPACT_ATOMS: atom_id res chain seq x y z
N MET A 1 6.37 6.42 1.77
CA MET A 1 5.84 7.61 1.07
C MET A 1 6.45 7.63 -0.33
N PHE A 2 6.01 8.46 -1.26
CA PHE A 2 6.65 8.53 -2.59
C PHE A 2 7.07 9.97 -2.97
N LEU A 3 6.21 10.95 -2.76
CA LEU A 3 6.44 12.34 -3.19
C LEU A 3 6.89 13.25 -2.04
N ALA A 4 6.62 12.88 -0.78
CA ALA A 4 6.79 13.79 0.35
C ALA A 4 8.19 13.83 0.97
N HIS A 5 9.11 12.89 0.70
CA HIS A 5 10.38 12.86 1.42
C HIS A 5 11.25 14.11 1.17
N GLY A 6 11.36 14.57 -0.08
CA GLY A 6 11.99 15.85 -0.41
C GLY A 6 11.30 17.04 0.28
N PRO A 7 9.99 17.25 0.07
CA PRO A 7 9.20 18.27 0.76
C PRO A 7 9.37 18.30 2.29
N ILE A 8 9.30 17.14 2.95
CA ILE A 8 9.48 17.00 4.41
C ILE A 8 10.89 17.45 4.81
N SER A 9 11.91 16.98 4.08
CA SER A 9 13.30 17.39 4.30
C SER A 9 13.46 18.91 4.23
N TYR A 10 12.88 19.56 3.23
CA TYR A 10 12.91 21.03 3.13
C TYR A 10 12.22 21.71 4.31
N ILE A 11 11.00 21.28 4.66
CA ILE A 11 10.21 21.86 5.77
C ILE A 11 11.01 21.78 7.07
N LEU A 12 11.60 20.62 7.37
CA LEU A 12 12.39 20.42 8.58
C LEU A 12 13.69 21.21 8.55
N ASN A 13 14.35 21.31 7.41
CA ASN A 13 15.54 22.15 7.25
C ASN A 13 15.25 23.62 7.54
N GLU A 14 14.18 24.16 6.96
CA GLU A 14 13.72 25.53 7.21
C GLU A 14 13.44 25.78 8.69
N LYS A 15 12.83 24.81 9.37
CA LYS A 15 12.43 24.95 10.77
C LYS A 15 13.60 24.78 11.74
N ILE A 16 14.41 23.74 11.58
CA ILE A 16 15.51 23.39 12.48
C ILE A 16 16.69 24.35 12.27
N GLN A 17 17.00 24.70 11.03
CA GLN A 17 18.13 25.58 10.69
C GLN A 17 17.74 27.05 10.50
N GLN A 18 16.54 27.46 10.92
CA GLN A 18 15.96 28.80 10.66
C GLN A 18 16.94 29.95 10.93
N LYS A 19 17.63 29.95 12.09
CA LYS A 19 18.60 31.00 12.49
C LYS A 19 19.81 31.07 11.56
N GLY A 20 20.22 29.93 11.03
CA GLY A 20 21.35 29.81 10.11
C GLY A 20 20.94 30.13 8.68
N ILE A 21 19.74 29.79 8.26
CA ILE A 21 19.19 30.11 6.94
C ILE A 21 18.87 31.60 6.82
N SER A 22 18.32 32.24 7.87
CA SER A 22 17.81 33.62 7.80
C SER A 22 18.85 34.71 7.50
N LYS A 23 20.15 34.42 7.70
CA LYS A 23 21.22 35.36 7.37
C LYS A 23 22.01 34.96 6.10
N LEU A 24 21.52 33.98 5.34
CA LEU A 24 22.06 33.65 4.02
C LEU A 24 21.62 34.70 2.99
N THR A 25 22.41 34.85 1.94
CA THR A 25 21.94 35.52 0.72
C THR A 25 20.84 34.70 0.06
N LYS A 26 20.05 35.35 -0.80
CA LYS A 26 18.97 34.67 -1.54
C LYS A 26 19.48 33.48 -2.37
N GLN A 27 20.67 33.58 -2.96
CA GLN A 27 21.27 32.52 -3.77
C GLN A 27 21.72 31.34 -2.92
N GLU A 28 22.44 31.58 -1.82
CA GLU A 28 22.83 30.54 -0.86
C GLU A 28 21.60 29.82 -0.28
N HIS A 29 20.52 30.57 -0.02
CA HIS A 29 19.28 29.98 0.46
C HIS A 29 18.65 29.05 -0.58
N ILE A 30 18.52 29.48 -1.84
CA ILE A 30 18.02 28.62 -2.92
C ILE A 30 18.89 27.36 -3.06
N PHE A 31 20.21 27.50 -2.93
CA PHE A 31 21.14 26.37 -2.97
C PHE A 31 20.87 25.36 -1.83
N ILE A 32 20.73 25.83 -0.58
CA ILE A 32 20.38 24.96 0.56
C ILE A 32 19.01 24.32 0.40
N MET A 33 18.03 25.01 -0.21
CA MET A 33 16.73 24.46 -0.54
C MET A 33 16.84 23.29 -1.53
N ILE A 34 17.59 23.45 -2.61
CA ILE A 34 17.75 22.38 -3.61
C ILE A 34 18.45 21.18 -2.98
N LEU A 35 19.52 21.43 -2.19
CA LEU A 35 20.22 20.37 -1.49
C LEU A 35 19.32 19.65 -0.48
N SER A 36 18.47 20.35 0.27
CA SER A 36 17.57 19.68 1.21
C SER A 36 16.58 18.77 0.49
N LEU A 37 16.03 19.19 -0.65
CA LEU A 37 15.17 18.32 -1.47
C LEU A 37 15.92 17.07 -1.94
N ILE A 38 17.13 17.23 -2.49
CA ILE A 38 17.97 16.12 -2.98
C ILE A 38 18.32 15.16 -1.84
N PHE A 39 18.76 15.68 -0.69
CA PHE A 39 19.11 14.83 0.46
C PHE A 39 17.90 14.11 1.05
N GLY A 40 16.69 14.66 0.89
CA GLY A 40 15.45 14.00 1.30
C GLY A 40 15.05 12.83 0.41
N ILE A 41 15.48 12.78 -0.86
CA ILE A 41 15.20 11.65 -1.77
C ILE A 41 16.40 10.70 -1.93
N LEU A 42 17.54 11.06 -1.34
CA LEU A 42 18.80 10.33 -1.52
C LEU A 42 18.71 8.83 -1.18
N PRO A 43 18.00 8.40 -0.12
CA PRO A 43 17.89 6.96 0.18
C PRO A 43 17.22 6.15 -0.94
N ASP A 44 16.16 6.68 -1.56
CA ASP A 44 15.42 6.06 -2.67
C ASP A 44 16.19 6.02 -4.01
N LEU A 45 17.38 6.64 -4.11
CA LEU A 45 18.19 6.51 -5.33
C LEU A 45 18.69 5.07 -5.53
N ASP A 46 18.61 4.23 -4.49
CA ASP A 46 18.84 2.80 -4.59
C ASP A 46 17.87 2.09 -5.53
N LEU A 47 16.64 2.57 -5.72
CA LEU A 47 15.68 2.02 -6.68
C LEU A 47 16.25 1.98 -8.09
N ALA A 48 16.99 3.01 -8.51
CA ALA A 48 17.66 3.03 -9.81
C ALA A 48 18.79 1.98 -9.88
N ILE A 49 19.51 1.77 -8.78
CA ILE A 49 20.55 0.74 -8.70
C ILE A 49 19.91 -0.65 -8.73
N LEU A 50 18.76 -0.84 -8.09
CA LEU A 50 18.05 -2.12 -8.07
C LEU A 50 17.56 -2.56 -9.44
N THR A 51 17.22 -1.61 -10.32
CA THR A 51 16.82 -1.97 -11.69
C THR A 51 17.93 -2.64 -12.51
N VAL A 52 19.18 -2.58 -12.06
CA VAL A 52 20.33 -3.21 -12.73
C VAL A 52 20.96 -4.35 -11.91
N THR A 53 20.34 -4.73 -10.78
CA THR A 53 20.75 -5.89 -9.97
C THR A 53 19.69 -6.98 -10.00
N ASP A 54 20.03 -8.16 -9.49
CA ASP A 54 19.09 -9.28 -9.35
C ASP A 54 18.18 -9.16 -8.11
N ILE A 55 18.17 -8.00 -7.44
CA ILE A 55 17.34 -7.76 -6.25
C ILE A 55 16.07 -7.02 -6.69
N PRO A 56 14.87 -7.57 -6.45
CA PRO A 56 13.64 -6.92 -6.87
C PRO A 56 13.46 -5.53 -6.22
N PRO A 57 12.98 -4.51 -6.97
CA PRO A 57 12.80 -3.15 -6.44
C PRO A 57 11.86 -3.03 -5.23
N PHE A 58 10.91 -3.96 -5.07
CA PHE A 58 10.02 -3.95 -3.90
C PHE A 58 10.77 -4.20 -2.59
N GLN A 59 11.96 -4.82 -2.63
CA GLN A 59 12.82 -5.10 -1.48
C GLN A 59 13.71 -3.91 -1.04
N HIS A 60 13.60 -2.72 -1.64
CA HIS A 60 14.53 -1.59 -1.37
C HIS A 60 14.62 -1.19 0.12
N HIS A 61 13.53 -1.31 0.89
CA HIS A 61 13.54 -1.03 2.34
C HIS A 61 14.36 -2.04 3.19
N LEU A 62 14.87 -3.13 2.60
CA LEU A 62 15.79 -4.08 3.23
C LEU A 62 17.26 -3.79 2.92
N ILE A 63 17.54 -2.83 2.05
CA ILE A 63 18.90 -2.54 1.60
C ILE A 63 19.57 -1.58 2.56
N PHE A 64 20.90 -1.67 2.64
CA PHE A 64 21.72 -0.82 3.53
C PHE A 64 21.57 0.68 3.25
N SER A 65 21.08 1.08 2.07
CA SER A 65 20.67 2.46 1.74
C SER A 65 19.62 3.00 2.69
N HIS A 66 18.80 2.16 3.32
CA HIS A 66 17.82 2.57 4.32
C HIS A 66 18.36 2.46 5.76
N SER A 67 19.69 2.30 5.95
CA SER A 67 20.33 2.21 7.26
C SER A 67 20.76 3.56 7.81
N LEU A 68 20.46 3.79 9.09
CA LEU A 68 20.98 4.94 9.84
C LEU A 68 22.52 4.95 9.89
N LEU A 69 23.16 3.79 10.10
CA LEU A 69 24.62 3.70 10.22
C LEU A 69 25.31 4.04 8.90
N PHE A 70 24.75 3.57 7.78
CA PHE A 70 25.27 3.88 6.44
C PHE A 70 25.33 5.40 6.22
N PHE A 71 24.28 6.12 6.60
CA PHE A 71 24.24 7.56 6.41
C PHE A 71 25.00 8.36 7.44
N ILE A 72 25.18 7.86 8.68
CA ILE A 72 26.14 8.45 9.61
C ILE A 72 27.55 8.39 9.00
N PHE A 73 27.93 7.27 8.39
CA PHE A 73 29.20 7.15 7.67
C PHE A 73 29.29 8.13 6.49
N CYS A 74 28.26 8.18 5.63
CA CYS A 74 28.22 9.13 4.50
C CYS A 74 28.28 10.59 4.96
N TRP A 75 27.68 10.92 6.10
CA TRP A 75 27.73 12.25 6.68
C TRP A 75 29.14 12.64 7.14
N LEU A 76 29.84 11.74 7.83
CA LEU A 76 31.24 11.95 8.22
C LEU A 76 32.15 12.10 7.00
N LEU A 77 31.92 11.28 5.96
CA LEU A 77 32.63 11.39 4.68
C LEU A 77 32.35 12.74 4.02
N LEU A 78 31.10 13.20 4.00
CA LEU A 78 30.72 14.51 3.46
C LEU A 78 31.44 15.64 4.20
N ILE A 79 31.51 15.61 5.54
CA ILE A 79 32.26 16.60 6.32
C ILE A 79 33.73 16.62 5.92
N LEU A 80 34.36 15.44 5.79
CA LEU A 80 35.75 15.32 5.36
C LEU A 80 35.96 15.89 3.96
N VAL A 81 35.10 15.55 3.01
CA VAL A 81 35.15 16.04 1.62
C VAL A 81 34.99 17.56 1.58
N LEU A 82 34.02 18.12 2.29
CA LEU A 82 33.81 19.57 2.35
C LEU A 82 35.02 20.29 2.95
N TYR A 83 35.64 19.71 3.98
CA TYR A 83 36.85 20.24 4.59
C TYR A 83 38.05 20.22 3.63
N LEU A 84 38.30 19.09 2.97
CA LEU A 84 39.37 18.94 1.98
C LEU A 84 39.16 19.88 0.79
N MET A 85 37.93 19.94 0.26
CA MET A 85 37.57 20.82 -0.84
C MET A 85 37.85 22.28 -0.47
N LYS A 86 37.43 22.74 0.72
CA LYS A 86 37.73 24.10 1.19
C LYS A 86 39.25 24.38 1.23
N SER A 87 40.05 23.40 1.65
CA SER A 87 41.51 23.52 1.67
C SER A 87 42.11 23.68 0.27
N LEU A 88 41.54 23.04 -0.74
CA LEU A 88 42.03 23.10 -2.13
C LEU A 88 41.55 24.34 -2.90
N LEU A 89 40.48 25.01 -2.46
CA LEU A 89 39.91 26.17 -3.13
C LEU A 89 40.79 27.42 -3.00
N ASN A 90 40.76 28.26 -4.04
CA ASN A 90 41.36 29.60 -4.02
C ASN A 90 40.60 30.53 -3.06
N THR A 91 41.17 31.70 -2.77
CA THR A 91 40.60 32.68 -1.82
C THR A 91 39.20 33.13 -2.19
N GLU A 92 38.92 33.38 -3.47
CA GLU A 92 37.60 33.78 -3.97
C GLU A 92 36.55 32.67 -3.75
N SER A 93 36.87 31.43 -4.12
CA SER A 93 35.95 30.30 -3.96
C SER A 93 35.74 29.93 -2.49
N ARG A 94 36.73 30.16 -1.62
CA ARG A 94 36.58 30.00 -0.16
C ARG A 94 35.62 31.03 0.45
N GLN A 95 35.47 32.21 -0.15
CA GLN A 95 34.47 33.19 0.30
C GLN A 95 33.04 32.73 -0.02
N VAL A 96 32.87 32.05 -1.17
CA VAL A 96 31.59 31.44 -1.56
C VAL A 96 31.26 30.25 -0.64
N LEU A 97 32.18 29.31 -0.48
CA LEU A 97 32.07 28.17 0.44
C LEU A 97 32.58 28.53 1.85
N ASN A 98 31.95 29.54 2.45
CA ASN A 98 32.28 29.95 3.80
C ASN A 98 31.87 28.88 4.84
N ASP A 99 32.46 28.95 6.04
CA ASP A 99 32.22 27.98 7.11
C ASP A 99 30.75 27.82 7.47
N ARG A 100 29.99 28.91 7.34
CA ARG A 100 28.58 28.92 7.66
C ARG A 100 27.77 28.14 6.61
N LEU A 101 28.03 28.36 5.32
CA LEU A 101 27.37 27.62 4.26
C LEU A 101 27.71 26.13 4.35
N ILE A 102 28.99 25.80 4.56
CA ILE A 102 29.44 24.41 4.80
C ILE A 102 28.67 23.79 5.96
N THR A 103 28.55 24.51 7.09
CA THR A 103 27.81 24.04 8.27
C THR A 103 26.35 23.71 7.94
N LEU A 104 25.71 24.56 7.14
CA LEU A 104 24.32 24.34 6.72
C LEU A 104 24.16 23.18 5.76
N ILE A 105 25.13 22.95 4.84
CA ILE A 105 25.12 21.84 3.89
C ILE A 105 25.15 20.50 4.63
N HIS A 106 26.15 20.26 5.48
CA HIS A 106 26.28 18.95 6.12
C HIS A 106 25.16 18.69 7.15
N ARG A 107 24.57 19.74 7.74
CA ARG A 107 23.36 19.61 8.56
C ARG A 107 22.12 19.34 7.71
N ALA A 108 22.03 19.95 6.53
CA ALA A 108 20.93 19.70 5.60
C ALA A 108 20.93 18.27 5.10
N PHE A 109 22.12 17.70 4.86
CA PHE A 109 22.30 16.27 4.58
C PHE A 109 21.70 15.41 5.70
N LEU A 110 22.15 15.63 6.94
CA LEU A 110 21.70 14.83 8.08
C LEU A 110 20.19 14.98 8.31
N ILE A 111 19.66 16.19 8.29
CA ILE A 111 18.22 16.43 8.46
C ILE A 111 17.44 15.76 7.32
N GLY A 112 17.90 15.87 6.07
CA GLY A 112 17.19 15.33 4.93
C GLY A 112 17.09 13.81 4.98
N VAL A 113 18.21 13.14 5.17
CA VAL A 113 18.24 11.68 5.29
C VAL A 113 17.46 11.20 6.51
N LEU A 114 17.66 11.80 7.69
CA LEU A 114 16.92 11.39 8.89
C LEU A 114 15.41 11.59 8.73
N SER A 115 15.01 12.67 8.04
CA SER A 115 13.60 12.92 7.77
C SER A 115 13.00 11.88 6.83
N HIS A 116 13.79 11.40 5.86
CA HIS A 116 13.40 10.34 4.95
C HIS A 116 13.16 9.04 5.73
N LEU A 117 14.19 8.56 6.43
CA LEU A 117 14.11 7.31 7.20
C LEU A 117 13.00 7.36 8.24
N PHE A 118 12.77 8.52 8.85
CA PHE A 118 11.66 8.73 9.78
C PHE A 118 10.29 8.67 9.07
N ALA A 119 10.16 9.25 7.88
CA ALA A 119 8.93 9.20 7.11
C ALA A 119 8.59 7.77 6.67
N ASP A 120 9.58 6.94 6.34
CA ASP A 120 9.35 5.53 6.00
C ASP A 120 8.83 4.74 7.18
N ILE A 121 9.52 4.80 8.33
CA ILE A 121 9.08 4.05 9.51
C ILE A 121 7.76 4.58 10.08
N LEU A 122 7.28 5.75 9.65
CA LEU A 122 6.02 6.28 10.16
C LEU A 122 4.84 5.36 9.79
N PHE A 123 4.80 4.86 8.55
CA PHE A 123 3.71 4.00 8.04
C PHE A 123 4.17 2.72 7.33
N SER A 124 5.44 2.64 6.93
CA SER A 124 6.04 1.45 6.33
C SER A 124 6.93 0.72 7.32
N TYR A 125 7.28 -0.51 6.97
CA TYR A 125 8.26 -1.33 7.68
C TYR A 125 9.59 -1.14 6.95
N SER A 126 10.59 -0.62 7.64
CA SER A 126 11.91 -0.34 7.06
C SER A 126 13.04 -0.82 7.96
N GLN A 127 14.13 -1.29 7.37
CA GLN A 127 15.29 -1.84 8.07
C GLN A 127 16.29 -0.74 8.47
N VAL A 128 15.84 0.21 9.30
CA VAL A 128 16.64 1.40 9.66
C VAL A 128 17.88 1.09 10.50
N LEU A 129 17.91 -0.05 11.19
CA LEU A 129 18.98 -0.43 12.12
C LEU A 129 19.90 -1.55 11.59
N TYR A 130 20.06 -1.68 10.27
CA TYR A 130 21.05 -2.61 9.68
C TYR A 130 22.41 -2.50 10.41
N PRO A 131 23.08 -3.61 10.77
CA PRO A 131 22.86 -4.99 10.32
C PRO A 131 21.78 -5.78 11.09
N LEU A 132 21.03 -5.16 12.00
CA LEU A 132 19.85 -5.83 12.56
C LEU A 132 18.85 -6.09 11.42
N THR A 133 18.44 -7.35 11.26
CA THR A 133 17.55 -7.78 10.17
C THR A 133 16.09 -7.38 10.39
N LYS A 134 15.72 -6.94 11.59
CA LYS A 134 14.32 -6.57 11.88
C LYS A 134 13.91 -5.26 11.20
N GLN A 135 12.70 -5.24 10.64
CA GLN A 135 12.08 -4.01 10.18
C GLN A 135 11.34 -3.32 11.34
N PHE A 136 11.31 -1.98 11.29
CA PHE A 136 10.66 -1.15 12.29
C PHE A 136 9.57 -0.29 11.67
N THR A 137 8.51 -0.05 12.43
CA THR A 137 7.46 0.90 12.09
C THR A 137 6.86 1.53 13.35
N ILE A 138 6.32 2.74 13.24
CA ILE A 138 5.65 3.47 14.32
C ILE A 138 4.15 3.21 14.26
N PHE A 139 3.52 3.54 13.12
CA PHE A 139 2.09 3.36 12.92
C PHE A 139 1.75 2.28 11.89
N GLY A 140 2.71 1.67 11.21
CA GLY A 140 2.44 0.68 10.15
C GLY A 140 1.66 -0.54 10.62
N SER A 141 1.76 -0.92 11.90
CA SER A 141 0.96 -2.01 12.49
C SER A 141 -0.50 -1.62 12.78
N ILE A 142 -0.79 -0.32 12.93
CA ILE A 142 -2.13 0.20 13.24
C ILE A 142 -2.82 0.68 11.96
N LEU A 143 -2.05 1.34 11.10
CA LEU A 143 -2.48 1.96 9.85
C LEU A 143 -1.86 1.20 8.67
N SER A 144 -2.01 -0.12 8.69
CA SER A 144 -1.51 -1.02 7.66
C SER A 144 -2.25 -0.83 6.34
N SER A 145 -1.62 -1.26 5.25
CA SER A 145 -2.22 -1.28 3.92
C SER A 145 -3.31 -2.34 3.81
N ASN A 146 -4.37 -2.00 3.09
CA ASN A 146 -5.45 -2.89 2.72
C ASN A 146 -5.09 -3.63 1.41
N TYR A 147 -5.43 -4.90 1.30
CA TYR A 147 -5.12 -5.72 0.12
C TYR A 147 -5.84 -5.22 -1.16
N PHE A 148 -7.03 -4.63 -1.00
CA PHE A 148 -7.88 -4.18 -2.10
C PHE A 148 -7.90 -2.66 -2.31
N ALA A 149 -7.45 -1.88 -1.33
CA ALA A 149 -7.45 -0.43 -1.44
C ALA A 149 -6.15 0.08 -2.08
N GLY A 150 -6.29 0.98 -3.05
CA GLY A 150 -5.14 1.62 -3.68
C GLY A 150 -4.41 2.59 -2.74
N TYR A 151 -3.19 2.98 -3.12
CA TYR A 151 -2.35 3.91 -2.35
C TYR A 151 -3.05 5.23 -1.99
N PHE A 152 -3.91 5.75 -2.87
CA PHE A 152 -4.66 6.99 -2.65
C PHE A 152 -5.64 6.94 -1.47
N ALA A 153 -6.11 5.75 -1.09
CA ALA A 153 -7.01 5.52 0.03
C ALA A 153 -6.27 5.35 1.38
N THR A 154 -4.94 5.49 1.40
CA THR A 154 -4.13 5.25 2.60
C THR A 154 -3.93 6.51 3.44
N PRO A 155 -3.78 6.37 4.78
CA PRO A 155 -3.36 7.47 5.64
C PRO A 155 -1.99 8.05 5.26
N SER A 156 -1.07 7.20 4.76
CA SER A 156 0.27 7.63 4.32
C SER A 156 0.18 8.63 3.16
N PHE A 157 -0.64 8.36 2.15
CA PHE A 157 -0.84 9.28 1.03
C PHE A 157 -1.49 10.60 1.46
N ALA A 158 -2.48 10.55 2.36
CA ALA A 158 -3.11 11.76 2.86
C ALA A 158 -2.10 12.66 3.62
N LEU A 159 -1.20 12.07 4.41
CA LEU A 159 -0.13 12.84 5.06
C LEU A 159 0.86 13.41 4.04
N GLU A 160 1.17 12.66 2.99
CA GLU A 160 2.02 13.12 1.89
C GLU A 160 1.43 14.34 1.17
N LEU A 161 0.12 14.34 0.88
CA LEU A 161 -0.57 15.51 0.33
C LEU A 161 -0.47 16.73 1.25
N ILE A 162 -0.60 16.55 2.56
CA ILE A 162 -0.44 17.65 3.53
C ILE A 162 0.99 18.20 3.49
N SER A 163 2.00 17.32 3.55
CA SER A 163 3.41 17.73 3.53
C SER A 163 3.77 18.45 2.23
N VAL A 164 3.35 17.94 1.07
CA VAL A 164 3.56 18.61 -0.24
C VAL A 164 2.86 19.97 -0.27
N SER A 165 1.63 20.07 0.25
CA SER A 165 0.87 21.33 0.26
C SER A 165 1.50 22.39 1.17
N ILE A 166 1.99 21.99 2.35
CA ILE A 166 2.75 22.87 3.26
C ILE A 166 4.05 23.33 2.59
N PHE A 167 4.77 22.43 1.92
CA PHE A 167 5.96 22.76 1.17
C PHE A 167 5.67 23.82 0.10
N LEU A 168 4.64 23.61 -0.72
CA LEU A 168 4.22 24.56 -1.75
C LEU A 168 3.83 25.93 -1.16
N LEU A 169 3.15 25.95 -0.01
CA LEU A 169 2.84 27.18 0.71
C LEU A 169 4.11 27.92 1.15
N LEU A 170 5.12 27.22 1.69
CA LEU A 170 6.39 27.83 2.08
C LEU A 170 7.15 28.40 0.88
N ILE A 171 7.17 27.69 -0.24
CA ILE A 171 7.78 28.18 -1.49
C ILE A 171 7.05 29.42 -1.99
N TYR A 172 5.73 29.38 -2.03
CA TYR A 172 4.89 30.50 -2.45
C TYR A 172 5.13 31.75 -1.59
N LEU A 173 5.14 31.61 -0.26
CA LEU A 173 5.31 32.74 0.65
C LEU A 173 6.70 33.38 0.55
N LYS A 174 7.73 32.62 0.18
CA LYS A 174 9.12 33.10 0.18
C LYS A 174 9.64 33.55 -1.18
N TYR A 175 9.24 32.86 -2.25
CA TYR A 175 9.86 33.04 -3.57
C TYR A 175 8.93 33.59 -4.64
N LEU A 176 7.61 33.44 -4.47
CA LEU A 176 6.62 33.89 -5.46
C LEU A 176 6.04 35.26 -5.09
N LYS A 177 5.51 35.96 -6.09
CA LYS A 177 4.76 37.20 -5.87
C LYS A 177 3.49 36.88 -5.07
N HIS A 178 3.17 37.73 -4.11
CA HIS A 178 1.96 37.57 -3.30
C HIS A 178 0.70 37.80 -4.15
N ILE A 179 0.11 36.70 -4.62
CA ILE A 179 -1.18 36.64 -5.29
C ILE A 179 -2.19 36.04 -4.29
N PRO A 180 -3.08 36.84 -3.68
CA PRO A 180 -3.96 36.38 -2.60
C PRO A 180 -4.76 35.12 -2.93
N VAL A 181 -5.22 34.97 -4.18
CA VAL A 181 -5.97 33.80 -4.65
C VAL A 181 -5.17 32.50 -4.50
N ILE A 182 -3.88 32.49 -4.88
CA ILE A 182 -3.01 31.32 -4.75
C ILE A 182 -2.80 30.98 -3.27
N LYS A 183 -2.62 32.01 -2.43
CA LYS A 183 -2.51 31.82 -0.97
C LYS A 183 -3.74 31.12 -0.41
N THR A 184 -4.93 31.61 -0.73
CA THR A 184 -6.19 31.02 -0.27
C THR A 184 -6.36 29.59 -0.77
N LEU A 185 -6.08 29.33 -2.05
CA LEU A 185 -6.13 27.99 -2.62
C LEU A 185 -5.23 27.01 -1.86
N LEU A 186 -3.99 27.37 -1.57
CA LEU A 186 -3.06 26.50 -0.84
C LEU A 186 -3.55 26.19 0.59
N TYR A 187 -4.11 27.17 1.30
CA TYR A 187 -4.74 26.92 2.61
C TYR A 187 -5.96 26.00 2.50
N THR A 188 -6.79 26.18 1.47
CA THR A 188 -7.94 25.30 1.20
C THR A 188 -7.49 23.87 0.93
N ILE A 189 -6.45 23.66 0.10
CA ILE A 189 -5.89 22.33 -0.17
C ILE A 189 -5.38 21.69 1.12
N ILE A 190 -4.64 22.41 1.96
CA ILE A 190 -4.18 21.89 3.26
C ILE A 190 -5.37 21.47 4.14
N GLY A 191 -6.42 22.30 4.20
CA GLY A 191 -7.64 22.00 4.94
C GLY A 191 -8.35 20.74 4.45
N VAL A 192 -8.57 20.63 3.13
CA VAL A 192 -9.21 19.46 2.50
C VAL A 192 -8.36 18.20 2.71
N SER A 193 -7.05 18.25 2.51
CA SER A 193 -6.14 17.12 2.74
C SER A 193 -6.12 16.67 4.21
N THR A 194 -6.30 17.61 5.15
CA THR A 194 -6.42 17.28 6.58
C THR A 194 -7.73 16.55 6.88
N ILE A 195 -8.85 17.00 6.31
CA ILE A 195 -10.13 16.27 6.42
C ILE A 195 -10.00 14.88 5.79
N TRP A 196 -9.37 14.80 4.61
CA TRP A 196 -9.11 13.54 3.91
C TRP A 196 -8.27 12.57 4.76
N LEU A 197 -7.26 13.05 5.49
CA LEU A 197 -6.49 12.21 6.42
C LEU A 197 -7.39 11.58 7.49
N PHE A 198 -8.31 12.33 8.09
CA PHE A 198 -9.24 11.79 9.09
C PHE A 198 -10.17 10.74 8.48
N VAL A 199 -10.64 10.96 7.25
CA VAL A 199 -11.44 9.99 6.50
C VAL A 199 -10.63 8.71 6.23
N CYS A 200 -9.40 8.82 5.71
CA CYS A 200 -8.53 7.67 5.48
C CYS A 200 -8.25 6.89 6.78
N VAL A 201 -7.98 7.58 7.89
CA VAL A 201 -7.77 6.93 9.19
C VAL A 201 -9.04 6.23 9.67
N TYR A 202 -10.21 6.89 9.58
CA TYR A 202 -11.48 6.26 9.95
C TYR A 202 -11.74 5.00 9.13
N MET A 203 -11.63 5.10 7.80
CA MET A 203 -11.85 3.97 6.90
C MET A 203 -10.87 2.84 7.19
N ASN A 204 -9.57 3.15 7.30
CA ASN A 204 -8.54 2.18 7.64
C ASN A 204 -8.86 1.45 8.96
N LEU A 205 -9.25 2.15 10.02
CA LEU A 205 -9.61 1.50 11.30
C LEU A 205 -10.87 0.62 11.22
N ASN A 206 -11.69 0.77 10.18
CA ASN A 206 -12.94 0.05 9.97
C ASN A 206 -12.90 -0.97 8.81
N THR A 207 -11.78 -1.08 8.09
CA THR A 207 -11.54 -2.09 7.05
C THR A 207 -10.51 -3.11 7.51
N TYR A 208 -10.50 -4.28 6.87
CA TYR A 208 -9.51 -5.30 7.17
C TYR A 208 -8.20 -5.03 6.42
N ASN A 209 -7.15 -4.65 7.14
CA ASN A 209 -5.93 -4.16 6.52
C ASN A 209 -4.77 -5.14 6.70
N LYS A 210 -4.83 -6.25 5.96
CA LYS A 210 -3.72 -7.19 5.86
C LYS A 210 -3.42 -7.45 4.39
N SER A 211 -2.27 -6.95 3.94
CA SER A 211 -1.81 -6.98 2.53
C SER A 211 -0.43 -7.62 2.36
N PHE A 212 0.13 -8.15 3.45
CA PHE A 212 1.40 -8.88 3.47
C PHE A 212 1.44 -9.78 4.70
N HIS A 213 2.32 -10.77 4.68
CA HIS A 213 2.62 -11.62 5.82
C HIS A 213 3.92 -11.20 6.50
N MET A 214 4.05 -11.52 7.79
CA MET A 214 5.24 -11.22 8.56
C MET A 214 5.93 -12.52 8.97
N THR A 215 7.19 -12.68 8.53
CA THR A 215 8.04 -13.82 8.88
C THR A 215 9.28 -13.31 9.60
N ASN A 216 9.54 -13.80 10.82
CA ASN A 216 10.70 -13.41 11.62
C ASN A 216 10.88 -11.88 11.86
N GLY A 217 9.80 -11.10 11.81
CA GLY A 217 9.83 -9.65 12.00
C GLY A 217 10.22 -8.86 10.74
N GLN A 218 10.12 -9.49 9.56
CA GLN A 218 10.21 -8.88 8.25
C GLN A 218 8.94 -9.19 7.46
N LYS A 219 8.59 -8.31 6.51
CA LYS A 219 7.57 -8.62 5.51
C LYS A 219 8.07 -9.77 4.63
N ALA A 220 7.24 -10.80 4.47
CA ALA A 220 7.38 -11.78 3.41
C ALA A 220 6.66 -11.23 2.19
N GLU A 221 7.44 -10.78 1.20
CA GLU A 221 6.92 -10.21 -0.06
C GLU A 221 7.11 -11.15 -1.25
N ASP A 222 7.99 -12.14 -1.11
CA ASP A 222 8.38 -13.13 -2.11
C ASP A 222 8.89 -14.35 -1.31
N MET A 223 8.07 -15.40 -1.18
CA MET A 223 8.34 -16.52 -0.27
C MET A 223 9.26 -17.58 -0.88
N ASP A 224 9.18 -17.79 -2.19
CA ASP A 224 9.91 -18.81 -2.94
C ASP A 224 11.15 -18.26 -3.66
N TYR A 225 11.33 -16.93 -3.67
CA TYR A 225 12.47 -16.18 -4.24
C TYR A 225 12.55 -16.25 -5.76
N ASP A 226 11.41 -16.33 -6.46
CA ASP A 226 11.38 -16.30 -7.93
C ASP A 226 11.44 -14.87 -8.52
N GLY A 227 11.38 -13.84 -7.67
CA GLY A 227 11.43 -12.43 -8.04
C GLY A 227 10.07 -11.82 -8.38
N ILE A 228 8.97 -12.57 -8.21
CA ILE A 228 7.60 -12.12 -8.30
C ILE A 228 7.10 -11.87 -6.87
N GLN A 229 6.44 -10.73 -6.67
CA GLN A 229 5.85 -10.47 -5.36
C GLN A 229 4.65 -11.40 -5.15
N ASP A 230 4.55 -12.08 -4.00
CA ASP A 230 3.53 -13.11 -3.71
C ASP A 230 2.11 -12.66 -4.12
N MET A 231 1.74 -11.40 -3.84
CA MET A 231 0.41 -10.85 -4.18
C MET A 231 0.10 -10.80 -5.69
N PHE A 232 1.11 -10.96 -6.54
CA PHE A 232 1.04 -10.97 -8.00
C PHE A 232 1.44 -12.32 -8.60
N ASP A 233 1.75 -13.31 -7.77
CA ASP A 233 2.17 -14.64 -8.18
C ASP A 233 0.99 -15.63 -8.14
N SER A 234 0.87 -16.44 -9.18
CA SER A 234 -0.14 -17.50 -9.31
C SER A 234 0.21 -18.79 -8.57
N ASP A 235 1.47 -18.98 -8.16
CA ASP A 235 2.01 -20.17 -7.49
C ASP A 235 3.07 -19.77 -6.45
N THR A 236 2.63 -19.22 -5.30
CA THR A 236 3.50 -18.56 -4.29
C THR A 236 4.50 -19.47 -3.59
N ASN A 237 4.43 -20.78 -3.82
CA ASN A 237 5.36 -21.75 -3.26
C ASN A 237 6.07 -22.61 -4.33
N ASN A 238 5.82 -22.31 -5.61
CA ASN A 238 6.44 -22.92 -6.78
C ASN A 238 6.34 -24.44 -6.80
N ASN A 239 5.18 -24.98 -6.38
CA ASN A 239 4.91 -26.41 -6.37
C ASN A 239 4.26 -26.90 -7.66
N GLY A 240 3.96 -26.00 -8.60
CA GLY A 240 3.27 -26.27 -9.87
C GLY A 240 1.75 -26.32 -9.76
N ILE A 241 1.17 -25.95 -8.61
CA ILE A 241 -0.26 -25.92 -8.33
C ILE A 241 -0.69 -24.47 -8.14
N ASN A 242 -1.63 -24.01 -8.98
CA ASN A 242 -2.17 -22.67 -8.83
C ASN A 242 -2.75 -22.43 -7.43
N ASN A 243 -2.56 -21.23 -6.89
CA ASN A 243 -3.03 -20.82 -5.57
C ASN A 243 -4.52 -21.13 -5.29
N ILE A 244 -5.38 -21.07 -6.33
CA ILE A 244 -6.81 -21.37 -6.21
C ILE A 244 -7.07 -22.83 -5.79
N PHE A 245 -6.17 -23.76 -6.10
CA PHE A 245 -6.30 -25.19 -5.80
C PHE A 245 -5.48 -25.65 -4.60
N ASP A 246 -4.48 -24.89 -4.16
CA ASP A 246 -3.61 -25.26 -3.03
C ASP A 246 -4.19 -24.86 -1.65
N VAL A 247 -5.46 -24.46 -1.60
CA VAL A 247 -6.10 -23.93 -0.39
C VAL A 247 -6.51 -25.03 0.59
N ASN A 248 -6.25 -24.81 1.89
CA ASN A 248 -6.82 -25.67 2.93
C ASN A 248 -8.25 -25.21 3.29
N LYS A 249 -9.24 -26.07 3.06
CA LYS A 249 -10.67 -25.77 3.31
C LYS A 249 -10.98 -25.44 4.77
N GLU A 250 -10.39 -26.17 5.72
CA GLU A 250 -10.63 -25.91 7.15
C GLU A 250 -10.08 -24.54 7.57
N GLN A 251 -8.91 -24.16 7.06
CA GLN A 251 -8.34 -22.84 7.27
C GLN A 251 -9.17 -21.75 6.57
N LEU A 252 -9.74 -22.04 5.40
CA LEU A 252 -10.62 -21.12 4.70
C LEU A 252 -11.88 -20.80 5.53
N VAL A 253 -12.55 -21.84 6.06
CA VAL A 253 -13.73 -21.69 6.94
C VAL A 253 -13.36 -20.88 8.18
N LYS A 254 -12.22 -21.19 8.79
CA LYS A 254 -11.73 -20.46 9.97
C LYS A 254 -11.48 -18.99 9.65
N SER A 255 -10.77 -18.68 8.56
CA SER A 255 -10.47 -17.31 8.13
C SER A 255 -11.75 -16.51 7.88
N VAL A 256 -12.73 -17.07 7.18
CA VAL A 256 -14.00 -16.40 6.93
C VAL A 256 -14.76 -16.16 8.24
N THR A 257 -14.79 -17.14 9.13
CA THR A 257 -15.44 -17.00 10.44
C THR A 257 -14.78 -15.90 11.29
N ASP A 258 -13.44 -15.87 11.31
CA ASP A 258 -12.66 -14.87 12.06
C ASP A 258 -12.85 -13.44 11.49
N LEU A 259 -12.97 -13.32 10.16
CA LEU A 259 -13.25 -12.06 9.47
C LEU A 259 -14.69 -11.57 9.74
N SER A 260 -15.67 -12.47 9.73
CA SER A 260 -17.11 -12.18 9.84
C SER A 260 -17.59 -11.95 11.28
N ASN A 261 -16.85 -11.13 12.03
CA ASN A 261 -17.10 -10.84 13.44
C ASN A 261 -17.88 -9.53 13.70
N GLY A 262 -18.42 -8.89 12.67
CA GLY A 262 -19.15 -7.62 12.75
C GLY A 262 -18.29 -6.36 12.84
N LYS A 263 -16.96 -6.48 12.82
CA LYS A 263 -16.04 -5.32 12.93
C LYS A 263 -15.86 -4.59 11.62
N TYR A 264 -15.72 -5.30 10.50
CA TYR A 264 -15.26 -4.69 9.24
C TYR A 264 -16.43 -4.19 8.38
N LEU A 265 -16.23 -3.06 7.70
CA LEU A 265 -17.21 -2.50 6.78
C LEU A 265 -17.40 -3.38 5.54
N THR A 266 -18.62 -3.32 5.00
CA THR A 266 -19.02 -3.95 3.75
C THR A 266 -19.41 -2.93 2.69
N SER A 267 -19.27 -3.31 1.42
CA SER A 267 -19.72 -2.56 0.24
C SER A 267 -20.70 -3.44 -0.54
N SER A 268 -21.93 -3.51 -0.04
CA SER A 268 -22.96 -4.44 -0.51
C SER A 268 -23.91 -3.83 -1.55
N ASP A 269 -23.86 -2.51 -1.75
CA ASP A 269 -24.76 -1.77 -2.62
C ASP A 269 -24.00 -0.91 -3.64
N SER A 270 -24.66 -0.64 -4.78
CA SER A 270 -24.16 0.26 -5.82
C SER A 270 -24.43 1.74 -5.51
N SER A 271 -24.66 2.08 -4.24
CA SER A 271 -24.85 3.47 -3.82
C SER A 271 -23.51 4.18 -3.74
N PHE A 272 -23.53 5.53 -3.73
CA PHE A 272 -22.31 6.31 -3.51
C PHE A 272 -21.57 5.91 -2.22
N SER A 273 -22.30 5.57 -1.16
CA SER A 273 -21.72 5.10 0.10
C SER A 273 -21.02 3.74 -0.09
N GLY A 274 -21.67 2.81 -0.79
CA GLY A 274 -21.12 1.49 -1.12
C GLY A 274 -19.86 1.57 -1.97
N GLU A 275 -19.90 2.35 -3.06
CA GLU A 275 -18.74 2.60 -3.93
C GLU A 275 -17.59 3.28 -3.16
N PHE A 276 -17.91 4.25 -2.31
CA PHE A 276 -16.92 4.92 -1.47
C PHE A 276 -16.26 3.94 -0.49
N LYS A 277 -17.04 3.10 0.21
CA LYS A 277 -16.50 2.04 1.06
C LYS A 277 -15.66 1.04 0.27
N HIS A 278 -16.11 0.67 -0.94
CA HIS A 278 -15.39 -0.22 -1.84
C HIS A 278 -14.02 0.36 -2.25
N PHE A 279 -13.94 1.66 -2.54
CA PHE A 279 -12.68 2.35 -2.83
C PHE A 279 -11.66 2.22 -1.69
N PHE A 280 -12.13 2.21 -0.44
CA PHE A 280 -11.30 2.04 0.75
C PHE A 280 -11.02 0.58 1.15
N GLY A 281 -11.46 -0.41 0.35
CA GLY A 281 -11.18 -1.81 0.63
C GLY A 281 -12.18 -2.49 1.57
N ALA A 282 -13.40 -1.95 1.70
CA ALA A 282 -14.49 -2.66 2.37
C ALA A 282 -14.84 -3.98 1.68
N PHE A 283 -15.39 -4.94 2.42
CA PHE A 283 -15.71 -6.26 1.90
C PHE A 283 -16.96 -6.25 1.02
N ASN A 284 -16.83 -6.80 -0.18
CA ASN A 284 -17.93 -7.48 -0.85
C ASN A 284 -17.65 -8.99 -0.79
N SER A 285 -18.55 -9.80 -1.32
CA SER A 285 -18.41 -11.26 -1.23
C SER A 285 -17.17 -11.80 -1.92
N TYR A 286 -16.78 -11.24 -3.08
CA TYR A 286 -15.55 -11.64 -3.74
C TYR A 286 -14.31 -11.32 -2.89
N ARG A 287 -14.23 -10.11 -2.33
CA ARG A 287 -13.12 -9.69 -1.46
C ARG A 287 -13.04 -10.52 -0.19
N LEU A 288 -14.16 -10.99 0.34
CA LEU A 288 -14.17 -11.92 1.48
C LEU A 288 -13.47 -13.23 1.11
N ILE A 289 -13.83 -13.82 -0.02
CA ILE A 289 -13.23 -15.05 -0.53
C ILE A 289 -11.75 -14.83 -0.80
N SER A 290 -11.42 -13.81 -1.59
CA SER A 290 -10.04 -13.46 -1.95
C SER A 290 -9.17 -13.22 -0.70
N GLN A 291 -9.67 -12.49 0.30
CA GLN A 291 -8.92 -12.28 1.53
C GLN A 291 -8.72 -13.59 2.30
N ALA A 292 -9.73 -14.45 2.38
CA ALA A 292 -9.62 -15.72 3.09
C ALA A 292 -8.59 -16.67 2.46
N TYR A 293 -8.42 -16.61 1.14
CA TYR A 293 -7.33 -17.25 0.41
C TYR A 293 -5.98 -16.57 0.71
N PHE A 294 -5.94 -15.23 0.69
CA PHE A 294 -4.73 -14.47 1.01
C PHE A 294 -4.22 -14.70 2.45
N GLU A 295 -5.11 -14.99 3.42
CA GLU A 295 -4.70 -15.38 4.78
C GLU A 295 -3.77 -16.60 4.82
N GLN A 296 -3.81 -17.44 3.78
CA GLN A 296 -2.95 -18.62 3.60
C GLN A 296 -1.76 -18.37 2.65
N ASN A 297 -1.52 -17.12 2.25
CA ASN A 297 -0.56 -16.72 1.22
C ASN A 297 -0.88 -17.25 -0.19
N LEU A 298 -2.16 -17.41 -0.52
CA LEU A 298 -2.63 -17.98 -1.79
C LEU A 298 -3.51 -16.99 -2.56
N PRO A 299 -3.00 -15.83 -3.02
CA PRO A 299 -3.81 -14.85 -3.75
C PRO A 299 -4.40 -15.43 -5.03
N ILE A 300 -5.69 -15.16 -5.27
CA ILE A 300 -6.44 -15.72 -6.41
C ILE A 300 -6.46 -14.80 -7.63
N GLU A 301 -6.26 -13.48 -7.43
CA GLU A 301 -6.25 -12.49 -8.51
C GLU A 301 -5.22 -12.79 -9.61
N PRO A 302 -3.99 -13.23 -9.31
CA PRO A 302 -2.99 -13.54 -10.34
C PRO A 302 -3.45 -14.68 -11.26
N VAL A 303 -3.95 -15.77 -10.68
CA VAL A 303 -4.48 -16.93 -11.42
C VAL A 303 -5.61 -16.50 -12.36
N LEU A 304 -6.55 -15.70 -11.85
CA LEU A 304 -7.67 -15.20 -12.64
C LEU A 304 -7.21 -14.25 -13.76
N LYS A 305 -6.24 -13.36 -13.50
CA LYS A 305 -5.69 -12.47 -14.53
C LYS A 305 -5.03 -13.24 -15.66
N GLU A 306 -4.26 -14.28 -15.36
CA GLU A 306 -3.64 -15.13 -16.38
C GLU A 306 -4.69 -15.87 -17.21
N TYR A 307 -5.69 -16.45 -16.55
CA TYR A 307 -6.81 -17.09 -17.22
C TYR A 307 -7.55 -16.11 -18.15
N ALA A 308 -7.86 -14.90 -17.70
CA ALA A 308 -8.52 -13.88 -18.53
C ALA A 308 -7.69 -13.49 -19.75
N LYS A 309 -6.38 -13.26 -19.57
CA LYS A 309 -5.46 -12.95 -20.68
C LYS A 309 -5.46 -14.06 -21.72
N ASN A 310 -5.44 -15.31 -21.30
CA ASN A 310 -5.41 -16.47 -22.18
C ASN A 310 -6.76 -16.69 -22.88
N LYS A 311 -7.86 -16.69 -22.13
CA LYS A 311 -9.22 -16.95 -22.64
C LYS A 311 -9.69 -15.87 -23.62
N TYR A 312 -9.44 -14.61 -23.28
CA TYR A 312 -9.90 -13.46 -24.07
C TYR A 312 -8.82 -12.90 -25.01
N ASN A 313 -7.63 -13.51 -25.03
CA ASN A 313 -6.46 -13.06 -25.81
C ASN A 313 -6.16 -11.56 -25.62
N ILE A 314 -6.20 -11.10 -24.37
CA ILE A 314 -6.02 -9.68 -24.03
C ILE A 314 -4.54 -9.36 -23.87
N GLN A 315 -4.03 -8.47 -24.72
CA GLN A 315 -2.67 -7.94 -24.64
C GLN A 315 -2.68 -6.55 -24.01
N SER A 316 -3.04 -6.48 -22.73
CA SER A 316 -3.08 -5.22 -21.98
C SER A 316 -2.45 -5.38 -20.60
N TYR A 317 -1.79 -4.30 -20.14
CA TYR A 317 -1.32 -4.19 -18.76
C TYR A 317 -2.45 -3.90 -17.78
N THR A 318 -3.57 -3.33 -18.26
CA THR A 318 -4.75 -3.01 -17.47
C THR A 318 -5.93 -3.86 -17.94
N LEU A 319 -6.52 -4.60 -17.01
CA LEU A 319 -7.72 -5.41 -17.24
C LEU A 319 -8.80 -4.89 -16.31
N ASP A 320 -9.94 -4.49 -16.89
CA ASP A 320 -11.15 -4.25 -16.12
C ASP A 320 -11.84 -5.61 -15.94
N ILE A 321 -11.71 -6.19 -14.75
CA ILE A 321 -12.11 -7.57 -14.47
C ILE A 321 -13.27 -7.55 -13.49
N GLU A 322 -14.40 -8.10 -13.92
CA GLU A 322 -15.48 -8.50 -13.01
C GLU A 322 -15.12 -9.85 -12.38
N TYR A 323 -14.34 -9.79 -11.30
CA TYR A 323 -13.80 -11.00 -10.67
C TYR A 323 -14.84 -12.05 -10.23
N PRO A 324 -16.05 -11.70 -9.73
CA PRO A 324 -17.08 -12.70 -9.43
C PRO A 324 -17.43 -13.56 -10.66
N THR A 325 -17.70 -12.91 -11.79
CA THR A 325 -18.02 -13.57 -13.07
C THR A 325 -16.84 -14.39 -13.57
N LEU A 326 -15.64 -13.82 -13.53
CA LEU A 326 -14.43 -14.50 -14.00
C LEU A 326 -14.09 -15.74 -13.16
N LEU A 327 -14.28 -15.70 -11.84
CA LEU A 327 -14.06 -16.86 -10.98
C LEU A 327 -15.06 -17.98 -11.28
N TYR A 328 -16.33 -17.63 -11.53
CA TYR A 328 -17.33 -18.61 -11.96
C TYR A 328 -16.96 -19.25 -13.30
N GLU A 329 -16.59 -18.44 -14.30
CA GLU A 329 -16.15 -18.95 -15.60
C GLU A 329 -14.92 -19.87 -15.48
N TYR A 330 -13.94 -19.49 -14.66
CA TYR A 330 -12.76 -20.29 -14.40
C TYR A 330 -13.12 -21.68 -13.86
N PHE A 331 -13.97 -21.76 -12.84
CA PHE A 331 -14.41 -23.03 -12.27
C PHE A 331 -15.31 -23.83 -13.21
N ASN A 332 -16.13 -23.15 -14.01
CA ASN A 332 -16.99 -23.79 -15.00
C ASN A 332 -16.16 -24.45 -16.11
N ASP A 333 -15.14 -23.76 -16.63
CA ASP A 333 -14.24 -24.30 -17.67
C ASP A 333 -13.40 -25.47 -17.15
N MET A 334 -13.11 -25.50 -15.84
CA MET A 334 -12.46 -26.62 -15.16
C MET A 334 -13.42 -27.80 -14.87
N ASN A 335 -14.72 -27.67 -15.17
CA ASN A 335 -15.76 -28.68 -14.91
C ASN A 335 -15.91 -29.08 -13.43
N ILE A 336 -15.67 -28.15 -12.50
CA ILE A 336 -15.76 -28.42 -11.05
C ILE A 336 -16.96 -27.73 -10.38
N ILE A 337 -17.86 -27.15 -11.18
CA ILE A 337 -19.12 -26.60 -10.67
C ILE A 337 -20.18 -27.69 -10.65
N ASP A 338 -20.63 -28.03 -9.45
CA ASP A 338 -21.82 -28.84 -9.28
C ASP A 338 -23.07 -27.95 -9.21
N ASN A 339 -24.02 -28.26 -10.10
CA ASN A 339 -25.34 -27.63 -10.12
C ASN A 339 -26.36 -28.44 -9.31
N SER A 340 -25.96 -29.60 -8.78
CA SER A 340 -26.76 -30.40 -7.87
C SER A 340 -26.62 -29.82 -6.46
N SER A 341 -27.73 -29.37 -5.89
CA SER A 341 -27.80 -28.64 -4.62
C SER A 341 -27.47 -29.47 -3.36
N ASN A 342 -26.83 -30.63 -3.52
CA ASN A 342 -26.80 -31.67 -2.48
C ASN A 342 -25.47 -31.77 -1.74
N GLU A 343 -24.36 -31.25 -2.28
CA GLU A 343 -23.07 -31.30 -1.59
C GLU A 343 -22.77 -30.03 -0.82
N ASN A 344 -22.90 -30.16 0.51
CA ASN A 344 -22.68 -29.11 1.50
C ASN A 344 -21.36 -29.35 2.27
N SER A 345 -20.23 -29.40 1.58
CA SER A 345 -18.95 -29.50 2.29
C SER A 345 -18.47 -28.12 2.74
N PRO A 346 -18.14 -27.93 4.04
CA PRO A 346 -17.51 -26.71 4.53
C PRO A 346 -16.27 -26.33 3.72
N GLY A 347 -16.10 -25.03 3.46
CA GLY A 347 -15.00 -24.47 2.67
C GLY A 347 -15.25 -24.46 1.17
N ASN A 348 -16.32 -25.08 0.67
CA ASN A 348 -16.68 -24.94 -0.74
C ASN A 348 -17.18 -23.52 -1.04
N ILE A 349 -16.74 -22.98 -2.16
CA ILE A 349 -17.28 -21.74 -2.72
C ILE A 349 -18.64 -22.04 -3.35
N PHE A 350 -19.60 -21.15 -3.19
CA PHE A 350 -20.87 -21.20 -3.91
C PHE A 350 -21.13 -19.88 -4.64
N PHE A 351 -21.90 -19.97 -5.72
CA PHE A 351 -22.36 -18.85 -6.52
C PHE A 351 -23.88 -18.77 -6.45
N VAL A 352 -24.39 -17.55 -6.36
CA VAL A 352 -25.80 -17.22 -6.47
C VAL A 352 -26.04 -16.77 -7.91
N LEU A 353 -26.81 -17.55 -8.66
CA LEU A 353 -27.09 -17.28 -10.07
C LEU A 353 -28.54 -16.80 -10.23
N ASN A 354 -28.75 -15.76 -11.03
CA ASN A 354 -30.10 -15.32 -11.39
C ASN A 354 -30.78 -16.31 -12.37
N GLY A 355 -32.05 -16.06 -12.72
CA GLY A 355 -32.78 -16.87 -13.69
C GLY A 355 -32.22 -16.89 -15.12
N GLN A 356 -31.28 -15.98 -15.44
CA GLN A 356 -30.55 -15.93 -16.72
C GLN A 356 -29.23 -16.71 -16.68
N GLY A 357 -28.80 -17.14 -15.49
CA GLY A 357 -27.53 -17.82 -15.26
C GLY A 357 -26.37 -16.91 -14.91
N ASP A 358 -26.58 -15.61 -14.74
CA ASP A 358 -25.53 -14.66 -14.38
C ASP A 358 -25.24 -14.69 -12.88
N VAL A 359 -23.97 -14.49 -12.51
CA VAL A 359 -23.53 -14.41 -11.12
C VAL A 359 -24.00 -13.09 -10.50
N VAL A 360 -24.88 -13.17 -9.51
CA VAL A 360 -25.35 -12.00 -8.76
C VAL A 360 -24.69 -11.87 -7.39
N ASN A 361 -24.20 -12.98 -6.83
CA ASN A 361 -23.40 -12.99 -5.60
C ASN A 361 -22.63 -14.32 -5.48
N MET A 362 -21.80 -14.45 -4.46
CA MET A 362 -21.03 -15.64 -4.15
C MET A 362 -20.72 -15.71 -2.66
N GLY A 363 -20.23 -16.84 -2.17
CA GLY A 363 -19.81 -16.99 -0.78
C GLY A 363 -19.07 -18.30 -0.51
N ILE A 364 -18.79 -18.56 0.76
CA ILE A 364 -18.18 -19.80 1.23
C ILE A 364 -19.12 -20.48 2.23
N LEU A 365 -19.31 -21.80 2.10
CA LEU A 365 -20.02 -22.61 3.09
C LEU A 365 -19.16 -22.74 4.35
N LEU A 366 -19.71 -22.39 5.53
CA LEU A 366 -19.01 -22.53 6.80
C LEU A 366 -19.37 -23.83 7.50
N ASP A 367 -20.64 -24.21 7.41
CA ASP A 367 -21.18 -25.50 7.83
C ASP A 367 -22.43 -25.84 6.98
N ASP A 368 -23.26 -26.76 7.47
CA ASP A 368 -24.48 -27.19 6.78
C ASP A 368 -25.51 -26.06 6.58
N GLU A 369 -25.51 -25.03 7.42
CA GLU A 369 -26.52 -23.96 7.42
C GLU A 369 -25.91 -22.54 7.30
N MET A 370 -24.71 -22.34 7.83
CA MET A 370 -24.02 -21.06 7.90
C MET A 370 -23.13 -20.81 6.69
N VAL A 371 -23.09 -19.56 6.27
CA VAL A 371 -22.36 -19.10 5.10
C VAL A 371 -21.63 -17.79 5.38
N GLY A 372 -20.48 -17.64 4.73
CA GLY A 372 -19.77 -16.36 4.60
C GLY A 372 -20.14 -15.73 3.27
N ILE A 373 -20.91 -14.66 3.31
CA ILE A 373 -21.38 -13.90 2.15
C ILE A 373 -21.64 -12.46 2.61
N VAL A 374 -21.56 -11.49 1.70
CA VAL A 374 -22.03 -10.13 1.95
C VAL A 374 -23.38 -9.97 1.25
N LEU A 375 -24.44 -9.73 2.01
CA LEU A 375 -25.79 -9.52 1.51
C LEU A 375 -26.08 -8.03 1.31
N GLN A 376 -27.05 -7.73 0.44
CA GLN A 376 -27.48 -6.37 0.20
C GLN A 376 -27.99 -5.71 1.50
N GLY A 377 -27.46 -4.53 1.82
CA GLY A 377 -27.82 -3.80 3.04
C GLY A 377 -26.94 -4.11 4.24
N ASP A 378 -26.01 -5.06 4.14
CA ASP A 378 -24.98 -5.24 5.16
C ASP A 378 -24.11 -3.99 5.25
N GLU A 379 -24.02 -3.45 6.46
CA GLU A 379 -23.11 -2.35 6.83
C GLU A 379 -21.79 -2.88 7.42
N ARG A 380 -21.82 -4.08 8.00
CA ARG A 380 -20.70 -4.76 8.63
C ARG A 380 -20.67 -6.23 8.21
N LEU A 381 -19.46 -6.79 8.11
CA LEU A 381 -19.24 -8.17 7.72
C LEU A 381 -19.65 -9.12 8.85
N VAL A 382 -20.67 -9.93 8.60
CA VAL A 382 -21.22 -10.95 9.50
C VAL A 382 -21.44 -12.26 8.75
N THR A 383 -21.68 -13.34 9.48
CA THR A 383 -22.12 -14.60 8.89
C THR A 383 -23.63 -14.59 8.70
N HIS A 384 -24.10 -15.34 7.71
CA HIS A 384 -25.52 -15.46 7.38
C HIS A 384 -25.92 -16.94 7.30
N THR A 385 -27.21 -17.21 7.19
CA THR A 385 -27.73 -18.57 6.93
C THR A 385 -28.06 -18.76 5.44
N LYS A 386 -28.17 -20.02 5.01
CA LYS A 386 -28.71 -20.36 3.68
C LYS A 386 -30.14 -19.85 3.47
N GLU A 387 -30.92 -19.74 4.55
CA GLU A 387 -32.28 -19.16 4.48
C GLU A 387 -32.24 -17.66 4.19
N ASP A 388 -31.29 -16.91 4.76
CA ASP A 388 -31.13 -15.48 4.49
C ASP A 388 -30.79 -15.23 3.02
N ILE A 389 -29.95 -16.08 2.41
CA ILE A 389 -29.69 -16.02 0.96
C ILE A 389 -30.99 -16.19 0.17
N LYS A 390 -31.79 -17.21 0.48
CA LYS A 390 -33.07 -17.45 -0.23
C LYS A 390 -34.05 -16.29 -0.07
N ARG A 391 -34.03 -15.61 1.08
CA ARG A 391 -34.86 -14.43 1.35
C ARG A 391 -34.42 -13.22 0.54
N VAL A 392 -33.12 -13.00 0.37
CA VAL A 392 -32.58 -11.88 -0.41
C VAL A 392 -32.66 -12.14 -1.92
N TYR A 393 -32.52 -13.40 -2.33
CA TYR A 393 -32.45 -13.83 -3.73
C TYR A 393 -33.51 -14.88 -4.06
N GLU A 394 -34.79 -14.50 -3.97
CA GLU A 394 -35.96 -15.41 -4.04
C GLU A 394 -36.02 -16.28 -5.32
N ASP A 395 -35.55 -15.75 -6.47
CA ASP A 395 -35.57 -16.44 -7.78
C ASP A 395 -34.18 -16.94 -8.22
N SER A 396 -33.25 -17.11 -7.28
CA SER A 396 -31.88 -17.55 -7.59
C SER A 396 -31.67 -19.05 -7.40
N ARG A 397 -30.69 -19.59 -8.12
CA ARG A 397 -30.16 -20.94 -7.88
C ARG A 397 -28.74 -20.86 -7.31
N LEU A 398 -28.41 -21.83 -6.47
CA LEU A 398 -27.06 -22.00 -5.94
C LEU A 398 -26.29 -23.02 -6.77
N SER A 399 -25.06 -22.68 -7.14
CA SER A 399 -24.10 -23.60 -7.75
C SER A 399 -22.85 -23.67 -6.86
N THR A 400 -22.38 -24.86 -6.54
CA THR A 400 -21.27 -25.09 -5.60
C THR A 400 -20.02 -25.56 -6.35
N VAL A 401 -18.84 -25.20 -5.84
CA VAL A 401 -17.56 -25.65 -6.37
C VAL A 401 -17.12 -26.90 -5.61
N GLN A 402 -16.84 -27.97 -6.33
CA GLN A 402 -16.30 -29.21 -5.79
C GLN A 402 -14.78 -29.26 -6.00
N PHE A 403 -14.02 -28.98 -4.95
CA PHE A 403 -12.60 -29.30 -4.92
C PHE A 403 -12.43 -30.74 -4.43
N GLU A 404 -11.73 -31.58 -5.19
CA GLU A 404 -11.32 -32.94 -4.79
C GLU A 404 -10.29 -32.93 -3.66
#